data_AF-A0AAW1UY15-F1
#
_entry.id   AF-A0AAW1UY15-F1
#
_cell.length_a   1.000
_cell.length_b   1.000
_cell.length_c   1.000
_cell.angle_alpha   90.00
_cell.angle_beta   90.00
_cell.angle_gamma   90.00
#
_symmetry.space_group_name_H-M   'P 1'
#
loop_
_entity.id
_entity.type
_entity.pdbx_description
1 polymer ?
#
loop_
_entity_poly.entity_id
_entity_poly.type
_entity_poly.pdbx_seq_one_letter_code
_entity_poly.pdbx_strand_id
1 'polypeptide(L)'
;MSRIMRLFENRVPNIAAIEQKIKGTIWEKWLFYWKSVLRDYKDVAVGLKVEAKEKPKKAAGILTGFTFLAISAASNPNATSFRAKHIECINDLALVPQSIVNPTSITYSRYIEQCYNADLIRYRSFGLFSIIWVDTSSDKCKNYASTCEYLRWRYRYFNKQFIDIGFLGIWWVISRKMLDYDINY
;
A
#
# COMPACT_ATOMS: atom_id res chain seq x y z
N MET A 1 32.59 -65.92 14.05
CA MET A 1 31.92 -64.60 14.16
C MET A 1 32.87 -63.42 13.86
N SER A 2 33.91 -63.57 13.02
CA SER A 2 34.93 -62.53 12.76
C SER A 2 35.05 -62.08 11.30
N ARG A 3 34.29 -62.69 10.38
CA ARG A 3 34.36 -62.42 8.92
C ARG A 3 33.25 -61.50 8.42
N ILE A 4 32.08 -61.53 9.07
CA ILE A 4 30.92 -60.69 8.74
C ILE A 4 31.12 -59.25 9.23
N MET A 5 31.83 -59.05 10.34
CA MET A 5 32.09 -57.73 10.91
C MET A 5 33.06 -56.89 10.05
N ARG A 6 34.06 -57.53 9.42
CA ARG A 6 34.99 -56.85 8.49
C ARG A 6 34.36 -56.42 7.16
N LEU A 7 33.31 -57.12 6.72
CA LEU A 7 32.60 -56.77 5.48
C LEU A 7 31.71 -55.53 5.66
N PHE A 8 31.24 -55.26 6.87
CA PHE A 8 30.48 -54.06 7.20
C PHE A 8 31.37 -52.82 7.39
N GLU A 9 32.59 -52.99 7.91
CA GLU A 9 33.53 -51.88 8.14
C GLU A 9 34.07 -51.29 6.82
N ASN A 10 34.21 -52.11 5.77
CA ASN A 10 34.60 -51.67 4.42
C ASN A 10 33.45 -51.03 3.61
N ARG A 11 32.22 -51.02 4.13
CA ARG A 11 31.03 -50.47 3.47
C ARG A 11 30.57 -49.13 4.03
N VAL A 12 31.26 -48.60 5.04
CA VAL A 12 31.04 -47.24 5.51
C VAL A 12 31.90 -46.32 4.63
N PRO A 13 31.31 -45.57 3.68
CA PRO A 13 32.10 -44.66 2.88
C PRO A 13 32.77 -43.65 3.80
N ASN A 14 34.09 -43.53 3.63
CA ASN A 14 34.92 -42.64 4.43
C ASN A 14 34.45 -41.18 4.17
N ILE A 15 33.72 -40.60 5.12
CA ILE A 15 33.06 -39.29 5.00
C ILE A 15 34.08 -38.21 4.61
N ALA A 16 35.31 -38.33 5.10
CA ALA A 16 36.44 -37.46 4.77
C ALA A 16 36.83 -37.49 3.28
N ALA A 17 36.68 -38.64 2.60
CA ALA A 17 36.99 -38.77 1.17
C ALA A 17 35.88 -38.17 0.27
N ILE A 18 34.63 -38.20 0.75
CA ILE A 18 33.50 -37.52 0.10
C ILE A 18 33.65 -36.00 0.26
N GLU A 19 34.01 -35.51 1.45
CA GLU A 19 34.33 -34.09 1.68
C GLU A 19 35.46 -33.59 0.77
N GLN A 20 36.53 -34.36 0.58
CA GLN A 20 37.61 -33.97 -0.33
C GLN A 20 37.21 -33.96 -1.81
N LYS A 21 36.26 -34.81 -2.23
CA LYS A 21 35.73 -34.77 -3.61
C LYS A 21 34.77 -33.62 -3.85
N ILE A 22 34.10 -33.14 -2.81
CA ILE A 22 33.17 -32.02 -2.88
C ILE A 22 33.96 -30.68 -2.82
N LYS A 23 35.19 -30.69 -2.27
CA LYS A 23 36.13 -29.56 -2.22
C LYS A 23 36.39 -28.92 -3.59
N GLY A 24 35.87 -27.71 -3.77
CA GLY A 24 36.01 -26.89 -4.99
C GLY A 24 34.80 -26.88 -5.93
N THR A 25 33.74 -27.62 -5.60
CA THR A 25 32.52 -27.72 -6.43
C THR A 25 31.65 -26.47 -6.31
N ILE A 26 30.90 -26.12 -7.36
CA ILE A 26 29.93 -25.01 -7.38
C ILE A 26 28.97 -25.08 -6.16
N TRP A 27 28.61 -26.29 -5.73
CA TRP A 27 27.80 -26.55 -4.54
C TRP A 27 28.41 -26.08 -3.23
N GLU A 28 29.72 -26.22 -3.03
CA GLU A 28 30.36 -25.69 -1.82
C GLU A 28 30.37 -24.17 -1.81
N LYS A 29 30.66 -23.55 -2.95
CA LYS A 29 30.61 -22.09 -3.09
C LYS A 29 29.20 -21.57 -2.79
N TRP A 30 28.17 -22.26 -3.24
CA TRP A 30 26.77 -21.93 -2.96
C TRP A 30 26.42 -22.11 -1.47
N LEU A 31 26.82 -23.22 -0.85
CA LEU A 31 26.63 -23.44 0.59
C LEU A 31 27.38 -22.41 1.44
N PHE A 32 28.61 -22.07 1.04
CA PHE A 32 29.41 -21.06 1.71
C PHE A 32 28.81 -19.66 1.56
N TYR A 33 28.28 -19.35 0.38
CA TYR A 33 27.53 -18.12 0.13
C TYR A 33 26.32 -18.01 1.06
N TRP A 34 25.46 -19.03 1.12
CA TRP A 34 24.30 -18.99 2.03
C TRP A 34 24.70 -18.94 3.50
N LYS A 35 25.77 -19.63 3.91
CA LYS A 35 26.32 -19.52 5.26
C LYS A 35 26.82 -18.11 5.56
N SER A 36 27.46 -17.44 4.59
CA SER A 36 27.90 -16.05 4.72
C SER A 36 26.70 -15.12 4.87
N VAL A 37 25.72 -15.23 3.97
CA VAL A 37 24.50 -14.43 4.00
C VAL A 37 23.76 -14.59 5.34
N LEU A 38 23.60 -15.82 5.83
CA LEU A 38 22.98 -16.06 7.15
C LEU A 38 23.77 -15.43 8.30
N ARG A 39 25.11 -15.46 8.22
CA ARG A 39 25.98 -14.81 9.20
C ARG A 39 25.82 -13.30 9.16
N ASP A 40 25.81 -12.70 7.97
CA ASP A 40 25.66 -11.26 7.79
C ASP A 40 24.32 -10.76 8.36
N TYR A 41 23.21 -11.46 8.09
CA TYR A 41 21.91 -11.12 8.68
C TYR A 41 21.87 -11.31 10.20
N LYS A 42 22.54 -12.35 10.72
CA LYS A 42 22.65 -12.55 12.18
C LYS A 42 23.43 -11.42 12.83
N ASP A 43 24.54 -11.01 12.23
CA ASP A 43 25.38 -9.94 12.76
C ASP A 43 24.64 -8.59 12.71
N VAL A 44 23.86 -8.32 11.66
CA VAL A 44 22.93 -7.18 11.60
C VAL A 44 21.89 -7.26 12.72
N ALA A 45 21.26 -8.42 12.97
CA ALA A 45 20.26 -8.57 14.02
C ALA A 45 20.84 -8.35 15.42
N VAL A 46 22.05 -8.86 15.69
CA VAL A 46 22.76 -8.61 16.95
C VAL A 46 23.13 -7.13 17.08
N GLY A 47 23.63 -6.51 16.01
CA GLY A 47 23.94 -5.09 15.94
C GLY A 47 22.73 -4.21 16.24
N LEU A 48 21.58 -4.50 15.62
CA LEU A 48 20.31 -3.80 15.89
C LEU A 48 19.88 -3.91 17.35
N LYS A 49 20.05 -5.08 17.97
CA LYS A 49 19.73 -5.28 19.40
C LYS A 49 20.62 -4.42 20.30
N VAL A 50 21.92 -4.37 20.01
CA VAL A 50 22.87 -3.54 20.76
C VAL A 50 22.55 -2.06 20.57
N GLU A 51 22.35 -1.62 19.33
CA GLU A 51 22.02 -0.23 19.01
C GLU A 51 20.70 0.22 19.63
N ALA A 52 19.68 -0.65 19.64
CA ALA A 52 18.40 -0.36 20.29
C ALA A 52 18.56 -0.18 21.81
N LYS A 53 19.46 -0.93 22.44
CA LYS A 53 19.77 -0.80 23.87
C LYS A 53 20.57 0.47 24.17
N GLU A 54 21.53 0.81 23.32
CA GLU A 54 22.38 2.01 23.49
C GLU A 54 21.61 3.31 23.21
N LYS A 55 20.72 3.32 22.21
CA LYS A 55 20.00 4.51 21.74
C LYS A 55 18.49 4.25 21.66
N PRO A 56 17.81 4.05 22.81
CA PRO A 56 16.40 3.66 22.85
C PRO A 56 15.47 4.69 22.18
N LYS A 57 15.79 6.00 22.28
CA LYS A 57 15.00 7.05 21.63
C LYS A 57 15.04 6.98 20.09
N LYS A 58 16.21 6.68 19.52
CA LYS A 58 16.35 6.53 18.06
C LYS A 58 15.63 5.29 17.56
N ALA A 59 15.81 4.17 18.26
CA ALA A 59 15.14 2.92 17.93
C ALA A 59 13.62 3.05 18.04
N ALA A 60 13.10 3.71 19.09
CA ALA A 60 11.68 4.01 19.23
C ALA A 60 11.16 4.84 18.05
N GLY A 61 11.85 5.93 17.68
CA GLY A 61 11.45 6.76 16.53
C GLY A 61 11.36 5.97 15.22
N ILE A 62 12.37 5.16 14.92
CA ILE A 62 12.40 4.31 13.73
C ILE A 62 11.25 3.28 13.76
N LEU A 63 11.06 2.58 14.87
CA LEU A 63 10.01 1.58 15.03
C LEU A 63 8.62 2.21 14.88
N THR A 64 8.37 3.36 15.51
CA THR A 64 7.10 4.08 15.38
C THR A 64 6.86 4.53 13.94
N GLY A 65 7.89 5.00 13.23
CA GLY A 65 7.78 5.38 11.83
C GLY A 65 7.41 4.20 10.94
N PHE A 66 8.11 3.07 11.06
CA PHE A 66 7.78 1.86 10.31
C PHE A 66 6.40 1.31 10.64
N THR A 67 6.02 1.31 11.92
CA THR A 67 4.70 0.84 12.36
C THR A 67 3.60 1.74 11.78
N PHE A 68 3.78 3.06 11.84
CA PHE A 68 2.87 4.03 11.25
C PHE A 68 2.72 3.85 9.74
N LEU A 69 3.83 3.64 9.02
CA LEU A 69 3.81 3.38 7.58
C LEU A 69 3.08 2.07 7.26
N ALA A 70 3.34 1.02 8.03
CA ALA A 70 2.68 -0.28 7.86
C ALA A 70 1.16 -0.19 8.10
N ILE A 71 0.74 0.49 9.17
CA ILE A 71 -0.68 0.72 9.47
C ILE A 71 -1.33 1.59 8.39
N SER A 72 -0.64 2.64 7.93
CA SER A 72 -1.14 3.52 6.87
C SER A 72 -1.33 2.78 5.56
N ALA A 73 -0.37 1.91 5.20
CA ALA A 73 -0.47 1.07 4.01
C ALA A 73 -1.60 0.04 4.12
N ALA A 74 -1.74 -0.61 5.28
CA ALA A 74 -2.80 -1.59 5.53
C ALA A 74 -4.20 -0.95 5.57
N SER A 75 -4.29 0.29 6.07
CA SER A 75 -5.55 1.03 6.20
C SER A 75 -5.84 1.92 4.99
N ASN A 76 -5.15 1.73 3.86
CA ASN A 76 -5.32 2.60 2.70
C ASN A 76 -6.68 2.36 2.03
N PRO A 77 -7.56 3.37 1.93
CA PRO A 77 -8.89 3.17 1.35
C PRO A 77 -8.84 2.96 -0.17
N ASN A 78 -9.81 2.20 -0.67
CA ASN A 78 -9.96 1.85 -2.09
C ASN A 78 -11.13 2.60 -2.76
N ALA A 79 -11.24 2.49 -4.09
CA ALA A 79 -12.31 3.16 -4.85
C ALA A 79 -13.72 2.77 -4.37
N THR A 80 -13.91 1.51 -3.95
CA THR A 80 -15.20 1.03 -3.45
C THR A 80 -15.54 1.61 -2.07
N SER A 81 -14.54 1.79 -1.21
CA SER A 81 -14.68 2.50 0.08
C SER A 81 -15.13 3.95 -0.13
N PHE A 82 -14.60 4.65 -1.14
CA PHE A 82 -15.07 6.00 -1.45
C PHE A 82 -16.54 6.00 -1.89
N ARG A 83 -16.93 5.09 -2.79
CA ARG A 83 -18.32 4.99 -3.23
C ARG A 83 -19.26 4.67 -2.06
N ALA A 84 -18.86 3.74 -1.19
CA ALA A 84 -19.62 3.39 0.00
C ALA A 84 -19.80 4.61 0.92
N LYS A 85 -18.72 5.36 1.18
CA LYS A 85 -18.79 6.57 2.00
C LYS A 85 -19.67 7.64 1.38
N HIS A 86 -19.60 7.82 0.07
CA HIS A 86 -20.44 8.79 -0.64
C HIS A 86 -21.93 8.42 -0.60
N ILE A 87 -22.27 7.14 -0.73
CA ILE A 87 -23.65 6.65 -0.57
C ILE A 87 -24.14 6.89 0.87
N GLU A 88 -23.31 6.61 1.88
CA GLU A 88 -23.62 6.90 3.28
C GLU A 88 -23.95 8.39 3.46
N CYS A 89 -23.12 9.28 2.92
CA CYS A 89 -23.34 10.73 2.99
C CYS A 89 -24.64 11.17 2.29
N ILE A 90 -25.02 10.53 1.18
CA ILE A 90 -26.30 10.81 0.50
C ILE A 90 -27.47 10.35 1.36
N ASN A 91 -27.36 9.19 2.00
CA ASN A 91 -28.39 8.68 2.91
C ASN A 91 -28.59 9.64 4.08
N ASP A 92 -27.51 10.14 4.68
CA ASP A 92 -27.56 11.13 5.76
C ASP A 92 -28.25 12.42 5.28
N LEU A 93 -27.86 12.94 4.11
CA LEU A 93 -28.48 14.13 3.51
C LEU A 93 -29.98 13.93 3.21
N ALA A 94 -30.39 12.71 2.87
CA ALA A 94 -31.79 12.41 2.55
C ALA A 94 -32.70 12.45 3.79
N LEU A 95 -32.15 12.28 4.99
CA LEU A 95 -32.88 12.39 6.25
C LEU A 95 -33.15 13.84 6.67
N VAL A 96 -32.40 14.80 6.11
CA VAL A 96 -32.47 16.22 6.47
C VAL A 96 -33.42 16.97 5.52
N PRO A 97 -34.37 17.77 6.05
CA PRO A 97 -35.21 18.63 5.23
C PRO A 97 -34.40 19.62 4.38
N GLN A 98 -34.84 19.85 3.15
CA GLN A 98 -34.15 20.75 2.21
C GLN A 98 -34.11 22.22 2.67
N SER A 99 -34.91 22.62 3.65
CA SER A 99 -34.94 23.98 4.20
C SER A 99 -33.77 24.30 5.14
N ILE A 100 -33.15 23.29 5.75
CA ILE A 100 -32.08 23.44 6.76
C ILE A 100 -30.74 22.83 6.35
N VAL A 101 -30.71 22.14 5.21
CA VAL A 101 -29.51 21.45 4.74
C VAL A 101 -28.46 22.44 4.21
N ASN A 102 -27.20 22.12 4.45
CA ASN A 102 -26.09 22.91 3.93
C ASN A 102 -26.02 22.81 2.39
N PRO A 103 -26.14 23.92 1.65
CA PRO A 103 -26.11 23.91 0.19
C PRO A 103 -24.76 23.43 -0.37
N THR A 104 -23.68 23.62 0.37
CA THR A 104 -22.33 23.18 -0.04
C THR A 104 -22.25 21.67 -0.07
N SER A 105 -22.75 20.99 0.97
CA SER A 105 -22.73 19.53 1.09
C SER A 105 -23.59 18.88 0.01
N ILE A 106 -24.80 19.39 -0.23
CA ILE A 106 -25.66 18.91 -1.31
C ILE A 106 -25.02 19.11 -2.68
N THR A 107 -24.49 20.30 -2.96
CA THR A 107 -23.92 20.60 -4.28
C THR A 107 -22.71 19.72 -4.55
N TYR A 108 -21.87 19.49 -3.53
CA TYR A 108 -20.73 18.59 -3.62
C TYR A 108 -21.15 17.13 -3.85
N SER A 109 -22.11 16.61 -3.08
CA SER A 109 -22.61 15.24 -3.24
C SER A 109 -23.27 15.02 -4.61
N ARG A 110 -24.02 16.03 -5.11
CA ARG A 110 -24.62 16.02 -6.46
C ARG A 110 -23.56 16.03 -7.55
N TYR A 111 -22.51 16.84 -7.41
CA TYR A 111 -21.39 16.87 -8.35
C TYR A 111 -20.69 15.50 -8.43
N ILE A 112 -20.44 14.85 -7.30
CA ILE A 112 -19.84 13.51 -7.28
C ILE A 112 -20.75 12.48 -7.97
N GLU A 113 -22.07 12.49 -7.72
CA GLU A 113 -23.01 11.60 -8.44
C GLU A 113 -22.98 11.84 -9.95
N GLN A 114 -22.95 13.09 -10.39
CA GLN A 114 -22.83 13.41 -11.82
C GLN A 114 -21.53 12.86 -12.42
N CYS A 115 -20.40 12.98 -11.72
CA CYS A 115 -19.12 12.44 -12.16
C CYS A 115 -19.13 10.90 -12.22
N TYR A 116 -19.81 10.23 -11.28
CA TYR A 116 -19.98 8.78 -11.33
C TYR A 116 -20.85 8.34 -12.50
N ASN A 117 -21.99 9.01 -12.72
CA ASN A 117 -22.90 8.71 -13.82
C ASN A 117 -22.24 8.92 -15.19
N ALA A 118 -21.32 9.89 -15.28
CA ALA A 118 -20.53 10.17 -16.47
C ALA A 118 -19.27 9.29 -16.60
N ASP A 119 -18.98 8.40 -15.64
CA ASP A 119 -17.80 7.53 -15.62
C ASP A 119 -16.47 8.30 -15.71
N LEU A 120 -16.40 9.43 -15.03
CA LEU A 120 -15.26 10.36 -15.04
C LEU A 120 -14.35 10.19 -13.81
N ILE A 121 -14.78 9.46 -12.78
CA ILE A 121 -14.01 9.32 -11.55
C ILE A 121 -12.85 8.34 -11.77
N ARG A 122 -11.66 8.74 -11.32
CA ARG A 122 -10.44 7.94 -11.40
C ARG A 122 -9.81 7.82 -10.01
N TYR A 123 -9.22 6.67 -9.76
CA TYR A 123 -8.62 6.31 -8.47
C TYR A 123 -7.17 5.88 -8.66
N ARG A 124 -6.30 6.32 -7.75
CA ARG A 124 -4.91 5.86 -7.65
C ARG A 124 -4.52 5.67 -6.19
N SER A 125 -4.02 4.47 -5.89
CA SER A 125 -3.31 4.19 -4.65
C SER A 125 -1.82 4.51 -4.79
N PHE A 126 -1.25 5.17 -3.78
CA PHE A 126 0.18 5.38 -3.60
C PHE A 126 0.77 4.53 -2.46
N GLY A 127 0.04 3.47 -2.04
CA GLY A 127 0.43 2.63 -0.92
C GLY A 127 -0.02 3.22 0.42
N LEU A 128 0.51 4.38 0.83
CA LEU A 128 0.18 5.00 2.14
C LEU A 128 -1.10 5.83 2.14
N PHE A 129 -1.42 6.41 0.99
CA PHE A 129 -2.62 7.22 0.78
C PHE A 129 -3.19 6.90 -0.61
N SER A 130 -4.39 7.37 -0.85
CA SER A 130 -5.10 7.23 -2.12
C SER A 130 -5.63 8.58 -2.57
N ILE A 131 -5.69 8.79 -3.87
CA ILE A 131 -6.22 10.01 -4.46
C ILE A 131 -7.35 9.65 -5.42
N ILE A 132 -8.39 10.48 -5.41
CA ILE A 132 -9.48 10.46 -6.36
C ILE A 132 -9.56 11.79 -7.09
N TRP A 133 -9.68 11.73 -8.41
CA TRP A 133 -9.83 12.90 -9.27
C TRP A 133 -10.87 12.64 -10.38
N VAL A 134 -11.35 13.74 -10.97
CA VAL A 134 -12.24 13.72 -12.14
C VAL A 134 -11.42 13.86 -13.41
N ASP A 135 -11.61 12.95 -14.36
CA ASP A 135 -11.08 13.06 -15.71
C ASP A 135 -12.02 13.90 -16.61
N THR A 136 -11.47 14.48 -17.67
CA THR A 136 -12.22 15.32 -18.62
C THR A 136 -13.11 14.47 -19.55
N SER A 137 -12.82 13.19 -19.72
CA SER A 137 -13.57 12.30 -20.61
C SER A 137 -13.61 10.89 -20.06
N SER A 138 -14.70 10.17 -20.34
CA SER A 138 -14.82 8.77 -19.94
C SER A 138 -13.99 7.88 -20.86
N ASP A 139 -13.46 6.77 -20.33
CA ASP A 139 -12.63 5.83 -21.10
C ASP A 139 -13.42 5.17 -22.24
N LYS A 140 -14.75 5.12 -22.09
CA LYS A 140 -15.69 4.60 -23.09
C LYS A 140 -15.95 5.60 -24.23
N CYS A 141 -15.73 6.88 -24.00
CA CYS A 141 -15.99 7.94 -24.95
C CYS A 141 -14.72 8.29 -25.75
N LYS A 142 -14.62 7.78 -26.99
CA LYS A 142 -13.50 8.05 -27.90
C LYS A 142 -13.81 9.21 -28.86
N ASN A 143 -14.00 10.40 -28.29
CA ASN A 143 -14.18 11.60 -29.09
C ASN A 143 -12.83 12.21 -29.48
N TYR A 144 -12.81 13.09 -30.47
CA TYR A 144 -11.59 13.82 -30.85
C TYR A 144 -10.98 14.57 -29.65
N ALA A 145 -11.84 15.14 -28.80
CA ALA A 145 -11.43 15.82 -27.57
C ALA A 145 -10.74 14.90 -26.55
N SER A 146 -11.07 13.61 -26.50
CA SER A 146 -10.44 12.64 -25.58
C SER A 146 -9.17 12.01 -26.15
N THR A 147 -9.02 12.03 -27.48
CA THR A 147 -7.89 11.40 -28.19
C THR A 147 -6.75 12.39 -28.46
N CYS A 148 -7.06 13.68 -28.59
CA CYS A 148 -6.08 14.72 -28.88
C CYS A 148 -5.14 14.97 -27.69
N GLU A 149 -3.83 14.76 -27.88
CA GLU A 149 -2.80 14.96 -26.86
C GLU A 149 -2.67 16.42 -26.40
N TYR A 150 -2.98 17.38 -27.28
CA TYR A 150 -2.97 18.80 -26.94
C TYR A 150 -4.18 19.24 -26.11
N LEU A 151 -5.27 18.46 -26.14
CA LEU A 151 -6.43 18.62 -25.24
C LEU A 151 -6.28 17.77 -23.97
N ARG A 152 -5.29 16.88 -23.90
CA ARG A 152 -4.98 16.13 -22.68
C ARG A 152 -4.52 17.08 -21.58
N TRP A 153 -4.78 16.63 -20.37
CA TRP A 153 -4.55 17.37 -19.14
C TRP A 153 -3.19 18.08 -19.07
N ARG A 154 -3.21 19.31 -18.56
CA ARG A 154 -2.01 20.06 -18.21
C ARG A 154 -1.92 20.06 -16.69
N TYR A 155 -0.79 19.66 -16.12
CA TYR A 155 -0.58 19.55 -14.65
C TYR A 155 -1.04 20.79 -13.86
N ARG A 156 -1.07 21.98 -14.48
CA ARG A 156 -1.54 23.23 -13.89
C ARG A 156 -3.03 23.23 -13.49
N TYR A 157 -3.88 22.40 -14.10
CA TYR A 157 -5.31 22.32 -13.80
C TYR A 157 -5.68 21.21 -12.82
N PHE A 158 -4.70 20.45 -12.32
CA PHE A 158 -4.92 19.32 -11.41
C PHE A 158 -5.69 19.72 -10.14
N ASN A 159 -5.43 20.91 -9.60
CA ASN A 159 -6.11 21.43 -8.41
C ASN A 159 -7.64 21.57 -8.57
N LYS A 160 -8.13 21.74 -9.81
CA LYS A 160 -9.58 21.89 -10.08
C LYS A 160 -10.30 20.56 -10.25
N GLN A 161 -9.55 19.48 -10.49
CA GLN A 161 -10.07 18.13 -10.76
C GLN A 161 -9.92 17.17 -9.58
N PHE A 162 -9.11 17.56 -8.59
CA PHE A 162 -8.94 16.81 -7.35
C PHE A 162 -10.25 16.77 -6.55
N ILE A 163 -10.73 15.57 -6.22
CA ILE A 163 -11.96 15.37 -5.44
C ILE A 163 -11.63 15.15 -3.97
N ASP A 164 -10.79 14.14 -3.70
CA ASP A 164 -10.54 13.68 -2.33
C ASP A 164 -9.18 12.96 -2.19
N ILE A 165 -8.68 12.98 -0.96
CA ILE A 165 -7.53 12.19 -0.48
C ILE A 165 -8.00 11.22 0.60
N GLY A 166 -7.72 9.95 0.35
CA GLY A 166 -7.91 8.87 1.29
C GLY A 166 -6.64 8.64 2.11
N PHE A 167 -6.74 8.71 3.43
CA PHE A 167 -5.62 8.44 4.33
C PHE A 167 -6.13 7.87 5.65
N LEU A 168 -5.47 6.81 6.16
CA LEU A 168 -5.83 6.08 7.38
C LEU A 168 -7.32 5.62 7.40
N GLY A 169 -7.80 5.06 6.30
CA GLY A 169 -9.16 4.54 6.18
C GLY A 169 -10.26 5.60 6.04
N ILE A 170 -9.89 6.89 6.03
CA ILE A 170 -10.84 8.00 5.97
C ILE A 170 -10.65 8.78 4.67
N TRP A 171 -11.77 9.19 4.06
CA TRP A 171 -11.82 10.13 2.96
C TRP A 171 -12.01 11.54 3.51
N TRP A 172 -10.96 12.36 3.43
CA TRP A 172 -10.85 13.58 4.26
C TRP A 172 -11.71 14.73 3.75
N VAL A 173 -11.80 14.94 2.44
CA VAL A 173 -12.53 16.06 1.86
C VAL A 173 -14.03 15.84 2.00
N ILE A 174 -14.55 14.67 1.62
CA ILE A 174 -15.97 14.36 1.76
C ILE A 174 -16.41 14.41 3.23
N SER A 175 -15.61 13.85 4.15
CA SER A 175 -15.94 13.87 5.58
C SER A 175 -15.98 15.29 6.14
N ARG A 176 -15.05 16.16 5.71
CA ARG A 176 -15.08 17.58 6.13
C ARG A 176 -16.26 18.34 5.55
N LYS A 177 -16.65 18.06 4.30
CA LYS A 177 -17.81 18.69 3.66
C LYS A 177 -19.14 18.20 4.24
N MET A 178 -19.12 17.09 4.95
CA MET A 178 -20.27 16.48 5.60
C MET A 178 -20.34 16.72 7.11
N LEU A 179 -19.41 17.49 7.71
CA LEU A 179 -19.37 17.68 9.16
C LEU A 179 -20.56 18.49 9.68
N ASP A 180 -20.91 19.59 8.99
CA ASP A 180 -22.05 20.47 9.32
C ASP A 180 -23.09 20.43 8.18
N TYR A 181 -23.55 19.24 7.81
CA TYR A 181 -24.48 19.07 6.68
C TYR A 181 -25.93 19.44 7.02
N ASP A 182 -26.28 19.42 8.30
CA ASP A 182 -27.61 19.70 8.88
C ASP A 182 -27.78 21.13 9.38
N ILE A 183 -26.76 21.98 9.20
CA ILE A 183 -26.76 23.40 9.59
C ILE A 183 -26.72 24.26 8.33
N ASN A 184 -27.70 25.15 8.17
CA ASN A 184 -27.72 26.19 7.15
C ASN A 184 -27.25 27.51 7.77
N TYR A 185 -26.08 28.00 7.33
CA TYR A 185 -25.48 29.27 7.76
C TYR A 185 -26.02 30.46 6.96
#